data_AF-A0A4Q5IW29-F1
#
_entry.id   AF-A0A4Q5IW29-F1
#
_cell.length_a   1.000
_cell.length_b   1.000
_cell.length_c   1.000
_cell.angle_alpha   90.00
_cell.angle_beta   90.00
_cell.angle_gamma   90.00
#
_symmetry.space_group_name_H-M   'P 1'
#
loop_
_entity.id
_entity.type
_entity.pdbx_description
1 polymer ?
#
loop_
_entity_poly.entity_id
_entity_poly.type
_entity_poly.pdbx_seq_one_letter_code
_entity_poly.pdbx_strand_id
1 'polypeptide(L)'
;MTEERDRIADERDQIADERDRIADEREPLVPDGGSGIDAVQLDRWQRAFEERDAADRRRVEAGQLRDEAAEDRANGGGLADEPEADEREHAANRREREANRRERALDHQDRDDLLRVVGPDLVEVVEASIRMLLERADQRDVRAEARDRAAERRDAAAEVAGREPDRARWDRGLAAVDRILSGEDRDEAAADRAELIAIIRTLLARG
;
A
#
# COMPACT_ATOMS: atom_id res chain seq x y z
N MET A 1 26.40 -20.50 -3.32
CA MET A 1 26.51 -19.29 -2.46
C MET A 1 26.11 -18.02 -3.20
N THR A 2 26.27 -17.92 -4.53
CA THR A 2 25.79 -16.78 -5.35
C THR A 2 24.30 -16.91 -5.69
N GLU A 3 23.83 -18.09 -6.11
CA GLU A 3 22.44 -18.32 -6.53
C GLU A 3 21.37 -18.03 -5.45
N GLU A 4 21.70 -18.19 -4.17
CA GLU A 4 20.78 -17.90 -3.07
C GLU A 4 20.75 -16.40 -2.74
N ARG A 5 21.84 -15.67 -3.01
CA ARG A 5 21.88 -14.21 -2.86
C ARG A 5 21.13 -13.52 -3.99
N ASP A 6 21.24 -14.03 -5.22
CA ASP A 6 20.52 -13.52 -6.38
C ASP A 6 19.00 -13.70 -6.20
N ARG A 7 18.56 -14.86 -5.74
CA ARG A 7 17.13 -15.10 -5.44
C ARG A 7 16.58 -14.15 -4.37
N ILE A 8 17.35 -13.87 -3.33
CA ILE A 8 16.94 -12.93 -2.27
C ILE A 8 16.89 -11.49 -2.79
N ALA A 9 17.74 -11.12 -3.75
CA ALA A 9 17.68 -9.81 -4.40
C ALA A 9 16.39 -9.68 -5.23
N ASP A 10 16.07 -10.68 -6.05
CA ASP A 10 14.86 -10.71 -6.86
C ASP A 10 13.56 -10.66 -6.00
N GLU A 11 13.54 -11.37 -4.87
CA GLU A 11 12.42 -11.32 -3.92
C GLU A 11 12.28 -9.95 -3.25
N ARG A 12 13.40 -9.27 -2.94
CA ARG A 12 13.36 -7.92 -2.36
C ARG A 12 12.83 -6.89 -3.34
N ASP A 13 13.21 -6.98 -4.61
CA ASP A 13 12.70 -6.10 -5.66
C ASP A 13 11.21 -6.32 -5.89
N GLN A 14 10.74 -7.58 -5.92
CA GLN A 14 9.30 -7.86 -5.97
C GLN A 14 8.52 -7.27 -4.79
N ILE A 15 9.06 -7.39 -3.57
CA ILE A 15 8.41 -6.81 -2.38
C ILE A 15 8.43 -5.28 -2.43
N ALA A 16 9.47 -4.66 -2.99
CA ALA A 16 9.54 -3.21 -3.14
C ALA A 16 8.50 -2.71 -4.15
N ASP A 17 8.40 -3.36 -5.31
CA ASP A 17 7.40 -3.05 -6.34
C ASP A 17 5.96 -3.25 -5.82
N GLU A 18 5.74 -4.27 -5.00
CA GLU A 18 4.44 -4.53 -4.38
C GLU A 18 4.10 -3.47 -3.32
N ARG A 19 5.07 -3.01 -2.54
CA ARG A 19 4.87 -1.92 -1.57
C ARG A 19 4.59 -0.58 -2.23
N ASP A 20 5.28 -0.25 -3.32
CA ASP A 20 5.04 0.98 -4.06
C ASP A 20 3.65 0.95 -4.71
N ARG A 21 3.25 -0.20 -5.27
CA ARG A 21 1.89 -0.39 -5.80
C ARG A 21 0.82 -0.21 -4.72
N ILE A 22 1.00 -0.81 -3.54
CA ILE A 22 0.09 -0.65 -2.40
C ILE A 22 0.05 0.80 -1.90
N ALA A 23 1.17 1.53 -1.99
CA ALA A 23 1.22 2.94 -1.59
C ALA A 23 0.48 3.85 -2.59
N ASP A 24 0.62 3.59 -3.90
CA ASP A 24 -0.07 4.31 -4.97
C ASP A 24 -1.58 4.02 -4.98
N GLU A 25 -1.99 2.82 -4.60
CA GLU A 25 -3.41 2.40 -4.48
C GLU A 25 -4.08 2.90 -3.19
N ARG A 26 -3.32 3.46 -2.24
CA ARG A 26 -3.85 3.96 -0.97
C ARG A 26 -4.50 5.33 -1.16
N GLU A 27 -5.78 5.35 -1.48
CA GLU A 27 -6.57 6.58 -1.55
C GLU A 27 -6.48 7.36 -0.22
N PRO A 28 -6.18 8.67 -0.24
CA PRO A 28 -6.09 9.46 0.98
C PRO A 28 -7.39 9.38 1.76
N LEU A 29 -7.30 8.90 3.01
CA LEU A 29 -8.38 8.95 3.98
C LEU A 29 -8.68 10.42 4.34
N VAL A 30 -9.34 11.15 3.45
CA VAL A 30 -9.86 12.48 3.75
C VAL A 30 -10.97 12.29 4.77
N PRO A 31 -10.88 12.88 5.97
CA PRO A 31 -11.95 12.78 6.95
C PRO A 31 -13.20 13.44 6.37
N ASP A 32 -14.28 12.67 6.25
CA ASP A 32 -15.58 13.17 5.80
C ASP A 32 -16.05 14.31 6.72
N GLY A 33 -16.74 15.30 6.17
CA GLY A 33 -17.22 16.50 6.88
C GLY A 33 -18.18 16.22 8.04
N GLY A 34 -18.64 14.97 8.19
CA GLY A 34 -19.40 14.49 9.34
C GLY A 34 -18.55 14.10 10.57
N SER A 35 -17.21 14.14 10.49
CA SER A 35 -16.30 13.65 11.54
C SER A 35 -16.18 14.54 12.80
N GLY A 36 -16.90 15.66 12.87
CA GLY A 36 -16.84 16.60 14.00
C GLY A 36 -15.51 17.37 14.10
N ILE A 37 -14.66 17.25 13.07
CA ILE A 37 -13.41 17.98 12.91
C ILE A 37 -13.77 19.40 12.43
N ASP A 38 -13.34 20.41 13.18
CA ASP A 38 -13.61 21.80 12.77
C ASP A 38 -12.78 22.20 11.53
N ALA A 39 -13.16 23.29 10.87
CA ALA A 39 -12.50 23.73 9.64
C ALA A 39 -11.00 24.03 9.83
N VAL A 40 -10.56 24.39 11.03
CA VAL A 40 -9.15 24.67 11.35
C VAL A 40 -8.36 23.37 11.49
N GLN A 41 -8.96 22.35 12.10
CA GLN A 41 -8.38 21.01 12.19
C GLN A 41 -8.30 20.32 10.82
N LEU A 42 -9.29 20.53 9.94
CA LEU A 42 -9.28 20.05 8.56
C LEU A 42 -8.17 20.71 7.72
N ASP A 43 -8.02 22.03 7.79
CA ASP A 43 -6.92 22.77 7.12
C ASP A 43 -5.54 22.32 7.62
N ARG A 44 -5.40 22.07 8.92
CA ARG A 44 -4.16 21.54 9.50
C ARG A 44 -3.85 20.14 9.01
N TRP A 45 -4.86 19.27 8.94
CA TRP A 45 -4.70 17.91 8.45
C TRP A 45 -4.32 17.90 6.97
N GLN A 46 -4.96 18.74 6.16
CA GLN A 46 -4.68 18.84 4.74
C GLN A 46 -3.25 19.33 4.47
N ARG A 47 -2.78 20.37 5.19
CA ARG A 47 -1.36 20.78 5.10
C ARG A 47 -0.40 19.67 5.51
N ALA A 48 -0.70 18.94 6.59
CA ALA A 48 0.15 17.83 7.02
C ALA A 48 0.20 16.68 5.99
N PHE A 49 -0.93 16.42 5.32
CA PHE A 49 -1.01 15.46 4.24
C PHE A 49 -0.18 15.91 3.02
N GLU A 50 -0.34 17.16 2.58
CA GLU A 50 0.44 17.75 1.48
C GLU A 50 1.94 17.78 1.78
N GLU A 51 2.33 18.11 3.02
CA GLU A 51 3.73 18.06 3.45
C GLU A 51 4.30 16.64 3.40
N ARG A 52 3.51 15.64 3.78
CA ARG A 52 3.92 14.23 3.76
C ARG A 52 4.06 13.71 2.33
N ASP A 53 3.09 14.01 1.46
CA ASP A 53 3.12 13.69 0.04
C ASP A 53 4.30 14.38 -0.68
N ALA A 54 4.58 15.64 -0.35
CA ALA A 54 5.77 16.33 -0.82
C ALA A 54 7.07 15.71 -0.28
N ALA A 55 7.09 15.21 0.96
CA ALA A 55 8.24 14.53 1.53
C ALA A 55 8.48 13.17 0.84
N ASP A 56 7.43 12.41 0.54
CA ASP A 56 7.52 11.13 -0.17
C ASP A 56 8.01 11.33 -1.61
N ARG A 57 7.49 12.32 -2.35
CA ARG A 57 8.03 12.71 -3.67
C ARG A 57 9.53 13.03 -3.61
N ARG A 58 9.97 13.85 -2.66
CA ARG A 58 11.40 14.16 -2.47
C ARG A 58 12.22 12.91 -2.17
N ARG A 59 11.63 11.94 -1.46
CA ARG A 59 12.28 10.67 -1.12
C ARG A 59 12.48 9.80 -2.36
N VAL A 60 11.49 9.73 -3.25
CA VAL A 60 11.55 9.03 -4.53
C VAL A 60 12.56 9.70 -5.45
N GLU A 61 12.51 11.02 -5.62
CA GLU A 61 13.51 11.78 -6.39
C GLU A 61 14.93 11.56 -5.85
N ALA A 62 15.11 11.57 -4.52
CA ALA A 62 16.40 11.27 -3.90
C ALA A 62 16.82 9.80 -4.08
N GLY A 63 15.88 8.88 -4.28
CA GLY A 63 16.15 7.49 -4.68
C GLY A 63 16.68 7.43 -6.11
N GLN A 64 15.94 8.02 -7.05
CA GLN A 64 16.33 8.11 -8.46
C GLN A 64 17.71 8.75 -8.65
N LEU A 65 17.99 9.87 -7.97
CA LEU A 65 19.32 10.50 -8.01
C LEU A 65 20.44 9.60 -7.45
N ARG A 66 20.14 8.73 -6.49
CA ARG A 66 21.10 7.76 -5.95
C ARG A 66 21.37 6.63 -6.93
N ASP A 67 20.33 6.16 -7.62
CA ASP A 67 20.42 5.12 -8.63
C ASP A 67 21.17 5.62 -9.87
N GLU A 68 20.85 6.82 -10.35
CA GLU A 68 21.61 7.52 -11.40
C GLU A 68 23.09 7.69 -10.98
N ALA A 69 23.37 8.15 -9.76
CA ALA A 69 24.73 8.27 -9.28
C ALA A 69 25.44 6.92 -9.07
N ALA A 70 24.71 5.82 -8.89
CA ALA A 70 25.26 4.47 -8.84
C ALA A 70 25.57 3.94 -10.24
N GLU A 71 24.67 4.17 -11.20
CA GLU A 71 24.87 3.88 -12.61
C GLU A 71 26.04 4.69 -13.19
N ASP A 72 26.17 5.97 -12.85
CA ASP A 72 27.30 6.81 -13.25
C ASP A 72 28.62 6.29 -12.69
N ARG A 73 28.64 5.77 -11.45
CA ARG A 73 29.82 5.12 -10.86
C ARG A 73 30.14 3.78 -11.53
N ALA A 74 29.13 3.01 -11.89
CA ALA A 74 29.30 1.73 -12.58
C ALA A 74 29.77 1.92 -14.04
N ASN A 75 29.20 2.88 -14.75
CA ASN A 75 29.52 3.23 -16.14
C ASN A 75 30.82 4.03 -16.26
N GLY A 76 31.19 4.79 -15.23
CA GLY A 76 32.45 5.53 -15.13
C GLY A 76 33.71 4.67 -15.01
N GLY A 77 33.57 3.34 -14.99
CA GLY A 77 34.62 2.33 -15.22
C GLY A 77 36.07 2.78 -15.00
N GLY A 78 36.57 2.71 -13.77
CA GLY A 78 38.00 2.84 -13.51
C GLY A 78 38.44 3.05 -12.08
N LEU A 79 38.65 1.93 -11.36
CA LEU A 79 39.80 1.71 -10.48
C LEU A 79 40.14 2.80 -9.45
N ALA A 80 39.45 2.76 -8.32
CA ALA A 80 40.14 2.78 -7.04
C ALA A 80 39.34 1.89 -6.07
N ASP A 81 39.95 0.80 -5.61
CA ASP A 81 39.60 0.20 -4.31
C ASP A 81 39.82 1.29 -3.26
N GLU A 82 38.82 2.16 -3.07
CA GLU A 82 38.78 3.09 -1.95
C GLU A 82 38.14 2.35 -0.78
N PRO A 83 38.90 1.83 0.20
CA PRO A 83 38.35 1.13 1.36
C PRO A 83 37.34 1.99 2.15
N GLU A 84 37.35 3.30 1.96
CA GLU A 84 36.40 4.24 2.54
C GLU A 84 34.97 4.13 1.95
N ALA A 85 34.80 3.59 0.74
CA ALA A 85 33.49 3.32 0.16
C ALA A 85 32.82 2.11 0.85
N ASP A 86 33.58 1.04 1.04
CA ASP A 86 33.13 -0.17 1.74
C ASP A 86 32.80 0.11 3.21
N GLU A 87 33.57 0.97 3.87
CA GLU A 87 33.30 1.38 5.25
C GLU A 87 31.97 2.16 5.38
N ARG A 88 31.67 3.04 4.41
CA ARG A 88 30.41 3.79 4.37
C ARG A 88 29.22 2.87 4.11
N GLU A 89 29.35 1.91 3.20
CA GLU A 89 28.31 0.91 2.93
C GLU A 89 28.07 0.01 4.15
N HIS A 90 29.13 -0.48 4.80
CA HIS A 90 29.00 -1.23 6.04
C HIS A 90 28.37 -0.40 7.17
N ALA A 91 28.67 0.89 7.26
CA ALA A 91 28.04 1.78 8.23
C ALA A 91 26.54 2.02 7.93
N ALA A 92 26.14 2.07 6.66
CA ALA A 92 24.74 2.16 6.26
C ALA A 92 23.98 0.86 6.60
N ASN A 93 24.56 -0.30 6.25
CA ASN A 93 24.00 -1.62 6.56
C ASN A 93 23.85 -1.85 8.08
N ARG A 94 24.78 -1.34 8.90
CA ARG A 94 24.64 -1.38 10.37
C ARG A 94 23.47 -0.54 10.86
N ARG A 95 23.29 0.67 10.33
CA ARG A 95 22.18 1.57 10.69
C ARG A 95 20.82 0.98 10.30
N GLU A 96 20.72 0.38 9.11
CA GLU A 96 19.51 -0.29 8.66
C GLU A 96 19.14 -1.48 9.57
N ARG A 97 20.10 -2.35 9.90
CA ARG A 97 19.87 -3.46 10.84
C ARG A 97 19.48 -3.00 12.24
N GLU A 98 19.94 -1.83 12.66
CA GLU A 98 19.54 -1.25 13.94
C GLU A 98 18.12 -0.68 13.87
N ALA A 99 17.77 0.01 12.79
CA ALA A 99 16.41 0.48 12.53
C ALA A 99 15.41 -0.68 12.54
N ASN A 100 15.68 -1.75 11.78
CA ASN A 100 14.83 -2.94 11.72
C ASN A 100 14.69 -3.64 13.09
N ARG A 101 15.72 -3.57 13.95
CA ARG A 101 15.63 -4.09 15.32
C ARG A 101 14.72 -3.24 16.21
N ARG A 102 14.77 -1.91 16.07
CA ARG A 102 13.91 -0.99 16.83
C ARG A 102 12.46 -1.12 16.40
N GLU A 103 12.20 -1.26 15.10
CA GLU A 103 10.86 -1.47 14.56
C GLU A 103 10.23 -2.74 15.12
N ARG A 104 10.92 -3.89 15.04
CA ARG A 104 10.43 -5.15 15.64
C ARG A 104 10.18 -5.05 17.15
N ALA A 105 10.99 -4.27 17.86
CA ALA A 105 10.78 -4.06 19.29
C ALA A 105 9.51 -3.25 19.58
N LEU A 106 9.18 -2.27 18.73
CA LEU A 106 7.92 -1.52 18.82
C LEU A 106 6.73 -2.43 18.51
N ASP A 107 6.81 -3.27 17.46
CA ASP A 107 5.74 -4.23 17.14
C ASP A 107 5.46 -5.20 18.31
N HIS A 108 6.53 -5.66 18.98
CA HIS A 108 6.40 -6.48 20.19
C HIS A 108 5.76 -5.71 21.35
N GLN A 109 6.12 -4.45 21.53
CA GLN A 109 5.57 -3.60 22.59
C GLN A 109 4.08 -3.31 22.35
N ASP A 110 3.69 -2.98 21.11
CA ASP A 110 2.29 -2.76 20.73
C ASP A 110 1.44 -4.03 20.97
N ARG A 111 2.00 -5.20 20.69
CA ARG A 111 1.37 -6.50 20.98
C ARG A 111 1.20 -6.74 22.47
N ASP A 112 2.23 -6.45 23.28
CA ASP A 112 2.16 -6.61 24.74
C ASP A 112 1.15 -5.63 25.37
N ASP A 113 1.06 -4.41 24.85
CA ASP A 113 0.06 -3.42 25.26
C ASP A 113 -1.36 -3.87 24.89
N LEU A 114 -1.56 -4.47 23.72
CA LEU A 114 -2.81 -5.13 23.32
C LEU A 114 -3.19 -6.28 24.26
N LEU A 115 -2.25 -7.16 24.59
CA LEU A 115 -2.44 -8.26 25.55
C LEU A 115 -2.83 -7.74 26.93
N ARG A 116 -2.27 -6.62 27.36
CA ARG A 116 -2.57 -6.00 28.65
C ARG A 116 -3.97 -5.39 28.71
N VAL A 117 -4.46 -4.81 27.61
CA VAL A 117 -5.78 -4.16 27.54
C VAL A 117 -6.92 -5.17 27.36
N VAL A 118 -6.71 -6.17 26.51
CA VAL A 118 -7.80 -7.04 26.03
C VAL A 118 -7.80 -8.42 26.68
N GLY A 119 -6.65 -8.86 27.23
CA GLY A 119 -6.46 -10.20 27.79
C GLY A 119 -6.15 -11.24 26.70
N PRO A 120 -5.37 -12.29 27.01
CA PRO A 120 -4.79 -13.20 26.02
C PRO A 120 -5.84 -13.96 25.20
N ASP A 121 -6.98 -14.32 25.80
CA ASP A 121 -8.03 -15.11 25.14
C ASP A 121 -8.86 -14.29 24.11
N LEU A 122 -8.91 -12.96 24.27
CA LEU A 122 -9.64 -12.07 23.35
C LEU A 122 -8.73 -11.50 22.26
N VAL A 123 -7.42 -11.36 22.51
CA VAL A 123 -6.46 -10.83 21.52
C VAL A 123 -6.39 -11.73 20.28
N GLU A 124 -6.28 -13.05 20.44
CA GLU A 124 -6.19 -13.94 19.27
C GLU A 124 -7.48 -13.92 18.42
N VAL A 125 -8.64 -13.86 19.07
CA VAL A 125 -9.94 -13.79 18.37
C VAL A 125 -10.12 -12.45 17.66
N VAL A 126 -9.72 -11.36 18.29
CA VAL A 126 -9.76 -10.01 17.71
C VAL A 126 -8.77 -9.90 16.54
N GLU A 127 -7.52 -10.33 16.72
CA GLU A 127 -6.51 -10.32 15.65
C GLU A 127 -6.95 -11.16 14.44
N ALA A 128 -7.52 -12.35 14.68
CA ALA A 128 -8.06 -13.18 13.61
C ALA A 128 -9.23 -12.49 12.90
N SER A 129 -10.13 -11.83 13.63
CA SER A 129 -11.27 -11.10 13.06
C SER A 129 -10.81 -9.88 12.25
N ILE A 130 -9.83 -9.12 12.77
CA ILE A 130 -9.22 -7.97 12.07
C ILE A 130 -8.55 -8.43 10.78
N ARG A 131 -7.73 -9.47 10.84
CA ARG A 131 -7.03 -10.02 9.66
C ARG A 131 -8.03 -10.50 8.61
N MET A 132 -9.05 -11.24 9.02
CA MET A 132 -10.10 -11.72 8.14
C MET A 132 -10.84 -10.57 7.44
N LEU A 133 -11.22 -9.52 8.17
CA LEU A 133 -11.92 -8.36 7.59
C LEU A 133 -11.04 -7.59 6.60
N LEU A 134 -9.76 -7.39 6.94
CA LEU A 134 -8.80 -6.74 6.02
C LEU A 134 -8.61 -7.56 4.75
N GLU A 135 -8.31 -8.85 4.88
CA GLU A 135 -8.12 -9.73 3.72
C GLU A 135 -9.37 -9.80 2.84
N ARG A 136 -10.57 -9.81 3.45
CA ARG A 136 -11.84 -9.82 2.72
C ARG A 136 -12.08 -8.50 1.97
N ALA A 137 -11.74 -7.36 2.59
CA ALA A 137 -11.81 -6.05 1.94
C ALA A 137 -10.84 -5.97 0.75
N ASP A 138 -9.59 -6.38 0.94
CA ASP A 138 -8.56 -6.37 -0.12
C ASP A 138 -8.97 -7.26 -1.29
N GLN A 139 -9.48 -8.47 -1.02
CA GLN A 139 -9.99 -9.37 -2.07
C GLN A 139 -11.17 -8.76 -2.85
N ARG A 140 -11.96 -7.88 -2.24
CA ARG A 140 -13.07 -7.19 -2.89
C ARG A 140 -12.57 -6.03 -3.73
N ASP A 141 -11.63 -5.24 -3.23
CA ASP A 141 -10.99 -4.16 -3.98
C ASP A 141 -10.31 -4.71 -5.25
N VAL A 142 -9.56 -5.81 -5.13
CA VAL A 142 -8.95 -6.49 -6.29
C VAL A 142 -10.00 -6.95 -7.31
N ARG A 143 -11.17 -7.44 -6.84
CA ARG A 143 -12.28 -7.84 -7.72
C ARG A 143 -12.92 -6.65 -8.42
N ALA A 144 -13.14 -5.54 -7.70
CA ALA A 144 -13.66 -4.30 -8.25
C ALA A 144 -12.76 -3.79 -9.39
N GLU A 145 -11.46 -3.69 -9.14
CA GLU A 145 -10.49 -3.25 -10.15
C GLU A 145 -10.44 -4.18 -11.36
N ALA A 146 -10.47 -5.50 -11.13
CA ALA A 146 -10.48 -6.46 -12.23
C ALA A 146 -11.72 -6.28 -13.13
N ARG A 147 -12.87 -5.93 -12.53
CA ARG A 147 -14.10 -5.62 -13.24
C ARG A 147 -14.02 -4.28 -13.96
N ASP A 148 -13.45 -3.23 -13.35
CA ASP A 148 -13.25 -1.95 -14.01
C ASP A 148 -12.33 -2.09 -15.24
N ARG A 149 -11.20 -2.78 -15.11
CA ARG A 149 -10.33 -3.09 -16.25
C ARG A 149 -11.02 -3.96 -17.31
N ALA A 150 -11.97 -4.81 -16.92
CA ALA A 150 -12.77 -5.56 -17.89
C ALA A 150 -13.77 -4.66 -18.63
N ALA A 151 -14.41 -3.72 -17.92
CA ALA A 151 -15.31 -2.73 -18.49
C ALA A 151 -14.58 -1.85 -19.50
N GLU A 152 -13.40 -1.33 -19.15
CA GLU A 152 -12.57 -0.50 -20.03
C GLU A 152 -12.14 -1.25 -21.28
N ARG A 153 -11.70 -2.51 -21.15
CA ARG A 153 -11.37 -3.36 -22.30
C ARG A 153 -12.56 -3.58 -23.23
N ARG A 154 -13.76 -3.73 -22.68
CA ARG A 154 -15.00 -3.89 -23.46
C ARG A 154 -15.40 -2.60 -24.16
N ASP A 155 -15.27 -1.45 -23.51
CA ASP A 155 -15.53 -0.16 -24.15
C ASP A 155 -14.52 0.11 -25.29
N ALA A 156 -13.24 -0.17 -25.06
CA ALA A 156 -12.22 -0.11 -26.11
C ALA A 156 -12.55 -1.07 -27.28
N ALA A 157 -12.99 -2.29 -26.99
CA ALA A 157 -13.42 -3.24 -28.02
C ALA A 157 -14.65 -2.73 -28.79
N ALA A 158 -15.62 -2.13 -28.10
CA ALA A 158 -16.81 -1.54 -28.71
C ALA A 158 -16.48 -0.35 -29.63
N GLU A 159 -15.48 0.47 -29.26
CA GLU A 159 -14.98 1.55 -30.11
C GLU A 159 -14.33 1.03 -31.39
N VAL A 160 -13.47 0.02 -31.27
CA VAL A 160 -12.82 -0.63 -32.44
C VAL A 160 -13.87 -1.31 -33.32
N ALA A 161 -14.89 -1.92 -32.72
CA ALA A 161 -15.97 -2.60 -33.41
C ALA A 161 -16.94 -1.65 -34.12
N GLY A 162 -16.68 -0.34 -34.22
CA GLY A 162 -17.61 0.68 -34.77
C GLY A 162 -18.25 0.43 -36.15
N ARG A 163 -17.88 -0.64 -36.86
CA ARG A 163 -18.54 -1.14 -38.09
C ARG A 163 -19.57 -2.26 -37.85
N GLU A 164 -19.62 -2.84 -36.65
CA GLU A 164 -20.52 -3.89 -36.18
C GLU A 164 -21.34 -3.36 -34.98
N PRO A 165 -22.46 -2.64 -35.23
CA PRO A 165 -23.18 -1.91 -34.18
C PRO A 165 -23.77 -2.82 -33.09
N ASP A 166 -24.21 -4.03 -33.45
CA ASP A 166 -24.78 -4.97 -32.48
C ASP A 166 -23.73 -5.50 -31.50
N ARG A 167 -22.51 -5.75 -31.99
CA ARG A 167 -21.37 -6.17 -31.17
C ARG A 167 -20.93 -5.05 -30.24
N ALA A 168 -20.77 -3.83 -30.76
CA ALA A 168 -20.43 -2.67 -29.95
C ALA A 168 -21.50 -2.39 -28.85
N ARG A 169 -22.79 -2.58 -29.17
CA ARG A 169 -23.87 -2.45 -28.18
C ARG A 169 -23.78 -3.52 -27.09
N TRP A 170 -23.51 -4.76 -27.47
CA TRP A 170 -23.33 -5.87 -26.54
C TRP A 170 -22.15 -5.62 -25.58
N ASP A 171 -21.00 -5.22 -26.12
CA ASP A 171 -19.79 -4.96 -25.33
C ASP A 171 -19.99 -3.82 -24.33
N ARG A 172 -20.63 -2.70 -24.74
CA ARG A 172 -21.02 -1.62 -23.81
C ARG A 172 -22.01 -2.08 -22.75
N GLY A 173 -22.95 -2.96 -23.12
CA GLY A 173 -23.90 -3.54 -22.18
C GLY A 173 -23.20 -4.36 -21.10
N LEU A 174 -22.24 -5.19 -21.48
CA LEU A 174 -21.42 -5.95 -20.53
C LEU A 174 -20.53 -5.03 -19.68
N ALA A 175 -19.90 -4.01 -20.28
CA ALA A 175 -19.10 -3.03 -19.55
C ALA A 175 -19.91 -2.30 -18.46
N ALA A 176 -21.17 -1.97 -18.74
CA ALA A 176 -22.07 -1.40 -17.74
C ALA A 176 -22.36 -2.37 -16.59
N VAL A 177 -22.53 -3.67 -16.86
CA VAL A 177 -22.71 -4.69 -15.82
C VAL A 177 -21.45 -4.80 -14.94
N ASP A 178 -20.26 -4.81 -15.53
CA ASP A 178 -19.01 -4.88 -14.74
C ASP A 178 -18.87 -3.70 -13.79
N ARG A 179 -19.20 -2.47 -14.24
CA ARG A 179 -19.16 -1.27 -13.40
C ARG A 179 -20.11 -1.35 -12.21
N ILE A 180 -21.32 -1.89 -12.42
CA ILE A 180 -22.28 -2.09 -11.33
C ILE A 180 -21.71 -3.06 -10.30
N LEU A 181 -21.21 -4.21 -10.76
CA LEU A 181 -20.63 -5.24 -9.88
C LEU A 181 -19.36 -4.74 -9.17
N SER A 182 -18.55 -3.93 -9.83
CA SER A 182 -17.38 -3.26 -9.24
C SER A 182 -17.79 -2.30 -8.13
N GLY A 183 -18.86 -1.52 -8.33
CA GLY A 183 -19.47 -0.70 -7.29
C GLY A 183 -19.93 -1.54 -6.09
N GLU A 184 -20.59 -2.66 -6.33
CA GLU A 184 -21.02 -3.57 -5.25
C GLU A 184 -19.83 -4.13 -4.45
N ASP A 185 -18.74 -4.54 -5.10
CA ASP A 185 -17.55 -5.02 -4.38
C ASP A 185 -16.95 -3.90 -3.51
N ARG A 186 -16.89 -2.65 -4.01
CA ARG A 186 -16.39 -1.49 -3.25
C ARG A 186 -17.26 -1.19 -2.04
N ASP A 187 -18.59 -1.25 -2.20
CA ASP A 187 -19.53 -1.05 -1.10
C ASP A 187 -19.35 -2.13 -0.03
N GLU A 188 -19.15 -3.40 -0.44
CA GLU A 188 -18.86 -4.49 0.49
C GLU A 188 -17.49 -4.34 1.17
N ALA A 189 -16.45 -3.90 0.46
CA ALA A 189 -15.14 -3.61 1.03
C ALA A 189 -15.21 -2.46 2.06
N ALA A 190 -15.99 -1.41 1.75
CA ALA A 190 -16.24 -0.32 2.67
C ALA A 190 -17.00 -0.80 3.92
N ALA A 191 -17.96 -1.71 3.78
CA ALA A 191 -18.67 -2.31 4.91
C ALA A 191 -17.71 -3.10 5.83
N ASP A 192 -16.78 -3.88 5.26
CA ASP A 192 -15.76 -4.60 6.04
C ASP A 192 -14.85 -3.66 6.83
N ARG A 193 -14.41 -2.58 6.18
CA ARG A 193 -13.58 -1.54 6.82
C ARG A 193 -14.36 -0.82 7.92
N ALA A 194 -15.65 -0.56 7.72
CA ALA A 194 -16.51 0.02 8.75
C ALA A 194 -16.67 -0.91 9.97
N GLU A 195 -16.82 -2.21 9.73
CA GLU A 195 -16.87 -3.24 10.78
C GLU A 195 -15.54 -3.28 11.56
N LEU A 196 -14.40 -3.23 10.87
CA LEU A 196 -13.08 -3.15 11.49
C LEU A 196 -12.96 -1.93 12.41
N ILE A 197 -13.38 -0.74 11.94
CA ILE A 197 -13.36 0.49 12.75
C ILE A 197 -14.26 0.34 13.98
N ALA A 198 -15.43 -0.30 13.85
CA ALA A 198 -16.34 -0.54 14.97
C ALA A 198 -15.71 -1.46 16.03
N ILE A 199 -15.00 -2.52 15.61
CA ILE A 199 -14.26 -3.41 16.51
C ILE A 199 -13.18 -2.63 17.26
N ILE A 200 -12.35 -1.85 16.55
CA ILE A 200 -11.27 -1.05 17.15
C ILE A 200 -11.83 -0.06 18.18
N ARG A 201 -12.89 0.67 17.84
CA ARG A 201 -13.55 1.61 18.76
C ARG A 201 -14.07 0.92 20.02
N THR A 202 -14.64 -0.28 19.88
CA THR A 202 -15.17 -1.05 21.02
C THR A 202 -14.06 -1.49 21.97
N LEU A 203 -12.87 -1.82 21.44
CA LEU A 203 -11.71 -2.19 22.25
C LEU A 203 -11.12 -0.98 22.98
N LEU A 204 -10.97 0.14 22.29
CA LEU A 204 -10.50 1.39 22.88
C LEU A 204 -11.42 1.93 23.97
N ALA A 205 -12.74 1.68 23.88
CA ALA A 205 -13.69 2.10 24.92
C ALA A 205 -13.66 1.22 26.18
N ARG A 206 -12.98 0.07 26.15
CA ARG A 206 -12.90 -0.90 27.27
C ARG A 206 -11.56 -0.88 28.01
N GLY A 207 -10.51 -0.32 27.42
CA GLY A 207 -9.19 -0.10 28.03
C GLY A 207 -9.10 1.23 28.76
#